data_AF-A0A7J9BG93-F1
#
_entry.id   AF-A0A7J9BG93-F1
#
_cell.length_a   1.000
_cell.length_b   1.000
_cell.length_c   1.000
_cell.angle_alpha   90.00
_cell.angle_beta   90.00
_cell.angle_gamma   90.00
#
_symmetry.space_group_name_H-M   'P 1'
#
loop_
_entity.id
_entity.type
_entity.pdbx_description
1 polymer ?
#
loop_
_entity_poly.entity_id
_entity_poly.type
_entity_poly.pdbx_seq_one_letter_code
_entity_poly.pdbx_strand_id
1 'polypeptide(L)'
;MVLIPFAVFPSSIWYVCVAGIKCMYKQVYYEMVVRVVVLTFRNLLSKGTCGAQMVDLGLPQIIQSLKAQAWSDEDLLEALNQLEDGLKDNIKKLSSFDKYKQEVLLGHLDWSPMHKDPLFWRDNITCFEENDFQILRVLITVMDSSNDPRPLAVACFDISQFIQHHPAGRVI
;
A
#
# COMPACT_ATOMS: atom_id res chain seq x y z
N MET A 1 13.00 15.05 -67.27
CA MET A 1 12.04 15.01 -66.14
C MET A 1 11.96 13.55 -65.70
N VAL A 2 12.76 13.17 -64.70
CA VAL A 2 12.84 11.77 -64.23
C VAL A 2 11.75 11.57 -63.18
N LEU A 3 10.70 10.84 -63.55
CA LEU A 3 9.69 10.35 -62.61
C LEU A 3 10.33 9.24 -61.78
N ILE A 4 10.65 9.53 -60.52
CA ILE A 4 11.02 8.49 -59.55
C ILE A 4 9.74 7.65 -59.32
N PRO A 5 9.75 6.33 -59.55
CA PRO A 5 8.57 5.52 -59.30
C PRO A 5 8.31 5.50 -57.80
N PHE A 6 7.09 5.85 -57.37
CA PHE A 6 6.62 5.54 -56.03
C PHE A 6 6.75 4.01 -55.84
N ALA A 7 7.75 3.59 -55.08
CA ALA A 7 7.90 2.20 -54.70
C ALA A 7 6.62 1.76 -53.98
N VAL A 8 5.87 0.85 -54.61
CA VAL A 8 4.72 0.20 -53.99
C VAL A 8 5.28 -0.66 -52.86
N PHE A 9 5.23 -0.14 -51.63
CA PHE A 9 5.60 -0.92 -50.45
C PHE A 9 4.69 -2.17 -50.40
N PRO A 10 5.25 -3.38 -50.22
CA PRO A 10 4.48 -4.60 -50.03
C PRO A 10 3.40 -4.38 -48.95
N SER A 11 2.16 -4.79 -49.22
CA SER A 11 1.01 -4.55 -48.32
C SER A 11 1.28 -5.03 -46.90
N SER A 12 2.07 -6.08 -46.72
CA SER A 12 2.54 -6.60 -45.43
C SER A 12 3.37 -5.59 -44.64
N ILE A 13 4.28 -4.85 -45.28
CA ILE A 13 5.09 -3.81 -44.63
C ILE A 13 4.20 -2.65 -44.18
N TRP A 14 3.26 -2.23 -45.03
CA TRP A 14 2.27 -1.21 -44.68
C TRP A 14 1.44 -1.58 -43.44
N TYR A 15 0.91 -2.81 -43.38
CA TYR A 15 0.15 -3.30 -42.23
C TYR A 15 0.98 -3.30 -40.94
N VAL A 16 2.24 -3.76 -40.99
CA VAL A 16 3.14 -3.76 -39.82
C VAL A 16 3.41 -2.34 -39.34
N CYS A 17 3.68 -1.40 -40.25
CA CYS A 17 3.89 0.01 -39.90
C CYS A 17 2.66 0.64 -39.23
N VAL A 18 1.46 0.46 -39.81
CA VAL A 18 0.22 1.01 -39.25
C VAL A 18 -0.11 0.39 -37.89
N ALA A 19 0.06 -0.92 -37.73
CA ALA A 19 -0.12 -1.59 -36.45
C ALA A 19 0.88 -1.09 -35.39
N GLY A 20 2.14 -0.89 -35.79
CA GLY A 20 3.18 -0.31 -34.94
C GLY A 20 2.81 1.09 -34.43
N ILE A 21 2.40 2.00 -35.32
CA ILE A 21 2.00 3.36 -34.96
C ILE A 21 0.81 3.33 -33.99
N LYS A 22 -0.19 2.48 -34.22
CA LYS A 22 -1.35 2.33 -33.33
C LYS A 22 -0.95 1.83 -31.94
N CYS A 23 -0.01 0.89 -31.86
CA CYS A 23 0.53 0.39 -30.60
C CYS A 23 1.28 1.48 -29.84
N MET A 24 2.16 2.21 -30.52
CA MET A 24 2.93 3.32 -29.94
C MET A 24 2.02 4.43 -29.42
N TYR A 25 1.01 4.85 -30.19
CA TYR A 25 0.05 5.86 -29.75
C TYR A 25 -0.70 5.43 -28.49
N LYS A 26 -1.15 4.17 -28.43
CA LYS A 26 -1.84 3.63 -27.26
C LYS A 26 -0.94 3.61 -26.02
N GLN A 27 0.33 3.24 -26.20
CA GLN A 27 1.32 3.25 -25.12
C GLN A 27 1.53 4.67 -24.58
N VAL A 28 1.79 5.64 -25.46
CA VAL A 28 1.98 7.05 -25.07
C VAL A 28 0.76 7.60 -24.33
N TYR A 29 -0.45 7.34 -24.83
CA TYR A 29 -1.67 7.80 -24.15
C TYR A 29 -1.83 7.17 -22.76
N TYR A 30 -1.52 5.88 -22.62
CA TYR A 30 -1.56 5.19 -21.34
C TYR A 30 -0.57 5.80 -20.33
N GLU A 31 0.69 6.02 -20.72
CA GLU A 31 1.71 6.65 -19.88
C GLU A 31 1.25 8.05 -19.42
N MET A 32 0.68 8.85 -20.33
CA MET A 32 0.18 10.20 -20.02
C MET A 32 -0.94 10.18 -18.98
N VAL A 33 -1.91 9.26 -19.12
CA VAL A 33 -3.01 9.12 -18.17
C VAL A 33 -2.48 8.70 -16.80
N VAL A 34 -1.56 7.72 -16.75
CA VAL A 34 -0.95 7.26 -15.50
C VAL A 34 -0.17 8.39 -14.83
N ARG A 35 0.60 9.17 -15.58
CA ARG A 35 1.32 10.36 -15.08
C ARG A 35 0.39 11.36 -14.40
N VAL A 36 -0.72 11.72 -15.05
CA VAL A 36 -1.67 12.66 -14.45
C VAL A 36 -2.22 12.12 -13.12
N VAL A 37 -2.62 10.84 -13.08
CA VAL A 37 -3.17 10.21 -11.88
C VAL A 37 -2.13 10.15 -10.74
N VAL A 38 -0.91 9.72 -11.02
CA VAL A 38 0.18 9.63 -10.03
C VAL A 38 0.52 11.02 -9.47
N LEU A 39 0.61 12.04 -10.33
CA LEU A 39 0.86 13.41 -9.90
C LEU A 39 -0.29 13.97 -9.06
N THR A 40 -1.54 13.65 -9.39
CA THR A 40 -2.70 14.01 -8.56
C THR A 40 -2.59 13.39 -7.16
N PHE A 41 -2.31 12.09 -7.06
CA PHE A 41 -2.13 11.43 -5.76
C PHE A 41 -0.97 12.01 -4.96
N ARG A 42 0.17 12.28 -5.61
CA ARG A 42 1.31 12.97 -4.98
C ARG A 42 0.92 14.34 -4.42
N ASN A 43 0.19 15.13 -5.21
CA ASN A 43 -0.27 16.46 -4.78
C ASN A 43 -1.23 16.36 -3.60
N LEU A 44 -2.15 15.39 -3.60
CA LEU A 44 -3.10 15.17 -2.50
C LEU A 44 -2.40 14.65 -1.24
N LEU A 45 -1.37 13.83 -1.37
CA LEU A 45 -0.59 13.32 -0.24
C LEU A 45 0.08 14.47 0.54
N SER A 46 0.51 15.52 -0.16
CA SER A 46 1.08 16.73 0.46
C SER A 46 0.08 17.52 1.32
N LYS A 47 -1.23 17.31 1.13
CA LYS A 47 -2.31 18.01 1.86
C LYS A 47 -2.71 17.33 3.17
N GLY A 48 -2.04 16.24 3.56
CA GLY A 48 -2.03 15.66 4.91
C GLY A 48 -3.27 14.85 5.31
N THR A 49 -4.46 15.14 4.76
CA THR A 49 -5.71 14.47 5.18
C THR A 49 -6.01 13.17 4.44
N CYS A 50 -5.51 13.00 3.22
CA CYS A 50 -5.85 11.83 2.40
C CYS A 50 -4.89 10.63 2.58
N GLY A 51 -3.74 10.82 3.25
CA GLY A 51 -2.69 9.81 3.34
C GLY A 51 -3.15 8.50 3.98
N ALA A 52 -3.92 8.58 5.07
CA ALA A 52 -4.47 7.38 5.73
C ALA A 52 -5.43 6.60 4.82
N GLN A 53 -6.39 7.29 4.21
CA GLN A 53 -7.35 6.68 3.30
C GLN A 53 -6.67 6.04 2.07
N MET A 54 -5.61 6.67 1.54
CA MET A 54 -4.83 6.10 0.44
C MET A 54 -4.14 4.79 0.83
N VAL A 55 -3.58 4.72 2.04
CA VAL A 55 -2.97 3.50 2.58
C VAL A 55 -4.04 2.42 2.78
N ASP A 56 -5.17 2.77 3.40
CA ASP A 56 -6.25 1.83 3.70
C ASP A 56 -6.91 1.24 2.44
N LEU A 57 -7.01 2.04 1.36
CA LEU A 57 -7.55 1.60 0.07
C LEU A 57 -6.54 0.82 -0.79
N GLY A 58 -5.34 0.56 -0.28
CA GLY A 58 -4.34 -0.28 -0.95
C GLY A 58 -3.56 0.42 -2.07
N LEU A 59 -3.47 1.75 -2.04
CA LEU A 59 -2.63 2.50 -3.00
C LEU A 59 -1.16 2.03 -3.01
N PRO A 60 -0.51 1.68 -1.88
CA PRO A 60 0.88 1.20 -1.89
C PRO A 60 1.10 -0.01 -2.81
N GLN A 61 0.18 -0.97 -2.82
CA GLN A 61 0.25 -2.19 -3.65
C GLN A 61 0.07 -1.85 -5.14
N ILE A 62 -0.79 -0.88 -5.44
CA ILE A 62 -0.99 -0.37 -6.81
C ILE A 62 0.29 0.31 -7.30
N ILE A 63 0.95 1.14 -6.48
CA ILE A 63 2.20 1.81 -6.85
C ILE A 63 3.32 0.79 -7.10
N GLN A 64 3.44 -0.24 -6.27
CA GLN A 64 4.40 -1.34 -6.53
C GLN A 64 4.11 -2.05 -7.85
N SER A 65 2.84 -2.33 -8.14
CA SER A 65 2.42 -2.96 -9.39
C SER A 65 2.71 -2.09 -10.61
N LEU A 66 2.53 -0.76 -10.49
CA LEU A 66 2.89 0.20 -11.53
C LEU A 66 4.40 0.24 -11.73
N LYS A 67 5.21 0.31 -10.67
CA LYS A 67 6.68 0.33 -10.77
C LYS A 67 7.28 -0.94 -11.38
N ALA A 68 6.58 -2.07 -11.30
CA ALA A 68 7.00 -3.31 -11.94
C ALA A 68 6.85 -3.30 -13.48
N GLN A 69 6.13 -2.31 -14.03
CA GLN A 69 5.97 -2.13 -15.48
C GLN A 69 7.17 -1.37 -16.08
N ALA A 70 7.41 -1.58 -17.38
CA ALA A 70 8.42 -0.84 -18.12
C ALA A 70 7.86 0.53 -18.54
N TRP A 71 8.42 1.59 -17.97
CA TRP A 71 8.08 2.98 -18.31
C TRP A 71 9.22 3.64 -19.07
N SER A 72 8.89 4.41 -20.09
CA SER A 72 9.87 5.22 -20.82
C SER A 72 10.00 6.66 -20.30
N ASP A 73 9.00 7.14 -19.55
CA ASP A 73 8.96 8.48 -18.96
C ASP A 73 9.69 8.50 -17.60
N GLU A 74 10.87 9.15 -17.56
CA GLU A 74 11.68 9.30 -16.34
C GLU A 74 10.97 10.15 -15.26
N ASP A 75 10.21 11.17 -15.65
CA ASP A 75 9.46 12.02 -14.69
C ASP A 75 8.36 11.20 -13.99
N LEU A 76 7.72 10.27 -14.73
CA LEU A 76 6.73 9.36 -14.17
C LEU A 76 7.36 8.41 -13.16
N LEU A 77 8.53 7.84 -13.47
CA LEU A 77 9.27 6.99 -12.55
C LEU A 77 9.66 7.74 -11.27
N GLU A 78 10.13 8.98 -11.40
CA GLU A 78 10.44 9.82 -10.25
C GLU A 78 9.19 10.11 -9.40
N ALA A 79 8.06 10.46 -10.04
CA ALA A 79 6.81 10.71 -9.35
C ALA A 79 6.28 9.47 -8.61
N LEU A 80 6.43 8.28 -9.20
CA LEU A 80 6.10 7.00 -8.57
C LEU A 80 6.98 6.74 -7.33
N ASN A 81 8.28 7.00 -7.42
CA ASN A 81 9.20 6.85 -6.28
C ASN A 81 8.83 7.81 -5.13
N GLN A 82 8.63 9.09 -5.44
CA GLN A 82 8.24 10.11 -4.46
C GLN A 82 6.90 9.75 -3.77
N LEU A 83 5.93 9.25 -4.54
CA LEU A 83 4.65 8.84 -4.00
C LEU A 83 4.78 7.60 -3.10
N GLU A 84 5.60 6.62 -3.49
CA GLU A 84 5.88 5.43 -2.68
C GLU A 84 6.52 5.81 -1.34
N ASP A 85 7.55 6.65 -1.36
CA ASP A 85 8.25 7.07 -0.15
C ASP A 85 7.32 7.87 0.79
N GLY A 86 6.52 8.78 0.23
CA GLY A 86 5.51 9.50 0.99
C GLY A 86 4.47 8.58 1.61
N LEU A 87 4.03 7.53 0.90
CA LEU A 87 3.11 6.54 1.45
C LEU A 87 3.76 5.71 2.56
N LYS A 88 5.04 5.31 2.41
CA LYS A 88 5.80 4.62 3.47
C LYS A 88 5.91 5.46 4.74
N ASP A 89 6.16 6.76 4.60
CA ASP A 89 6.22 7.68 5.74
C ASP A 89 4.86 7.84 6.42
N ASN A 90 3.77 7.87 5.64
CA ASN A 90 2.42 7.85 6.21
C ASN A 90 2.13 6.53 6.93
N ILE A 91 2.51 5.39 6.35
CA ILE A 91 2.37 4.08 7.00
C ILE A 91 3.08 4.09 8.35
N LYS A 92 4.36 4.50 8.41
CA LYS A 92 5.13 4.58 9.67
C LYS A 92 4.44 5.44 10.73
N LYS A 93 3.89 6.60 10.32
CA LYS A 93 3.16 7.50 11.23
C LYS A 93 1.83 6.91 11.70
N LEU A 94 1.18 6.11 10.88
CA LEU A 94 -0.07 5.42 11.22
C LEU A 94 0.22 4.16 12.05
N SER A 95 1.39 3.55 11.89
CA SER A 95 1.81 2.32 12.54
C SER A 95 2.64 2.53 13.81
N SER A 96 2.44 3.62 14.54
CA SER A 96 3.17 3.88 15.79
C SER A 96 2.54 3.13 16.96
N PHE A 97 3.34 2.44 17.77
CA PHE A 97 2.86 1.65 18.92
C PHE A 97 1.88 2.40 19.84
N ASP A 98 2.11 3.69 20.08
CA ASP A 98 1.21 4.53 20.89
C ASP A 98 -0.24 4.58 20.36
N LYS A 99 -0.41 4.58 19.04
CA LYS A 99 -1.75 4.59 18.41
C LYS A 99 -2.46 3.26 18.59
N TYR A 100 -1.75 2.16 18.37
CA TYR A 100 -2.25 0.81 18.66
C TYR A 100 -2.64 0.68 20.12
N LYS A 101 -1.77 1.11 21.04
CA LYS A 101 -2.05 1.09 22.48
C LYS A 101 -3.31 1.88 22.80
N GLN A 102 -3.49 3.08 22.24
CA GLN A 102 -4.72 3.86 22.41
C GLN A 102 -5.96 3.14 21.85
N GLU A 103 -5.88 2.56 20.66
CA GLU A 103 -6.97 1.78 20.04
C GLU A 103 -7.41 0.62 20.94
N VAL A 104 -6.44 -0.18 21.41
CA VAL A 104 -6.70 -1.33 22.30
C VAL A 104 -7.32 -0.85 23.62
N LEU A 105 -6.76 0.19 24.25
CA LEU A 105 -7.27 0.71 25.52
C LEU A 105 -8.69 1.27 25.42
N LEU A 106 -9.10 1.76 24.24
CA LEU A 106 -10.47 2.19 23.98
C LEU A 106 -11.43 1.01 23.74
N GLY A 107 -10.92 -0.19 23.42
CA GLY A 107 -11.71 -1.39 23.14
C GLY A 107 -12.45 -1.37 21.80
N HIS A 108 -12.25 -0.34 20.97
CA HIS A 108 -12.86 -0.19 19.66
C HIS A 108 -11.89 -0.63 18.56
N LEU A 109 -11.59 -1.92 18.53
CA LEU A 109 -10.65 -2.51 17.58
C LEU A 109 -11.23 -2.58 16.16
N ASP A 110 -10.45 -2.14 15.17
CA ASP A 110 -10.75 -2.35 13.75
C ASP A 110 -9.50 -2.78 12.98
N TRP A 111 -9.68 -3.27 11.75
CA TRP A 111 -8.58 -3.77 10.94
C TRP A 111 -7.69 -2.65 10.39
N SER A 112 -6.78 -2.14 11.21
CA SER A 112 -5.76 -1.15 10.85
C SER A 112 -4.44 -1.80 10.35
N PRO A 113 -3.54 -1.03 9.71
CA PRO A 113 -2.23 -1.53 9.28
C PRO A 113 -1.40 -2.15 10.42
N MET A 114 -1.59 -1.69 11.66
CA MET A 114 -0.84 -2.15 12.84
C MET A 114 -1.06 -3.62 13.14
N HIS A 115 -2.31 -4.08 13.04
CA HIS A 115 -2.63 -5.48 13.25
C HIS A 115 -2.00 -6.36 12.16
N LYS A 116 -1.96 -5.89 10.92
CA LYS A 116 -1.60 -6.71 9.75
C LYS A 116 -0.09 -6.74 9.44
N ASP A 117 0.68 -5.76 9.91
CA ASP A 117 2.10 -5.63 9.56
C ASP A 117 3.00 -6.54 10.42
N PRO A 118 3.69 -7.55 9.83
CA PRO A 118 4.60 -8.41 10.58
C PRO A 118 5.80 -7.65 11.18
N LEU A 119 6.23 -6.53 10.57
CA LEU A 119 7.33 -5.73 11.10
C LEU A 119 6.91 -5.01 12.39
N PHE A 120 5.68 -4.49 12.44
CA PHE A 120 5.13 -3.90 13.66
C PHE A 120 5.23 -4.85 14.85
N TRP A 121 4.81 -6.11 14.66
CA TRP A 121 4.88 -7.11 15.73
C TRP A 121 6.31 -7.40 16.15
N ARG A 122 7.23 -7.60 15.22
CA ARG A 122 8.65 -7.87 15.56
C ARG A 122 9.30 -6.74 16.34
N ASP A 123 9.02 -5.50 15.97
CA ASP A 123 9.70 -4.33 16.55
C ASP A 123 9.12 -3.94 17.92
N ASN A 124 7.84 -4.23 18.18
CA ASN A 124 7.13 -3.74 19.37
C ASN A 124 6.69 -4.84 20.34
N ILE A 125 7.03 -6.10 20.09
CA ILE A 125 6.52 -7.23 20.89
C ILE A 125 6.87 -7.10 22.39
N THR A 126 8.05 -6.58 22.71
CA THR A 126 8.50 -6.39 24.10
C THR A 126 7.74 -5.29 24.82
N CYS A 127 7.17 -4.33 24.09
CA CYS A 127 6.36 -3.26 24.68
C CYS A 127 5.03 -3.78 25.25
N PHE A 128 4.62 -5.00 24.90
CA PHE A 128 3.45 -5.65 25.51
C PHE A 128 3.69 -6.07 26.96
N GLU A 129 4.95 -6.17 27.42
CA GLU A 129 5.27 -6.47 28.83
C GLU A 129 5.02 -5.26 29.75
N GLU A 130 4.89 -4.06 29.19
CA GLU A 130 4.67 -2.83 29.95
C GLU A 130 3.36 -2.86 30.75
N ASN A 131 3.39 -2.21 31.92
CA ASN A 131 2.22 -2.05 32.80
C ASN A 131 1.56 -3.40 33.15
N ASP A 132 2.40 -4.43 33.39
CA ASP A 132 1.98 -5.77 33.74
C ASP A 132 1.07 -6.38 32.66
N PHE A 133 1.52 -6.36 31.41
CA PHE A 133 0.75 -6.89 30.28
C PHE A 133 -0.61 -6.23 30.08
N GLN A 134 -0.71 -4.90 30.30
CA GLN A 134 -1.99 -4.17 30.22
C GLN A 134 -2.71 -4.39 28.89
N ILE A 135 -1.98 -4.32 27.77
CA ILE A 135 -2.55 -4.50 26.43
C ILE A 135 -3.16 -5.89 26.30
N LEU A 136 -2.42 -6.93 26.71
CA LEU A 136 -2.89 -8.31 26.63
C LEU A 136 -4.15 -8.53 27.48
N ARG A 137 -4.18 -7.99 28.72
CA ARG A 137 -5.37 -8.07 29.58
C ARG A 137 -6.59 -7.39 28.96
N VAL A 138 -6.40 -6.25 28.31
CA VAL A 138 -7.50 -5.55 27.63
C VAL A 138 -7.98 -6.36 26.42
N LEU A 139 -7.08 -6.93 25.62
CA LEU A 139 -7.46 -7.82 24.50
C LEU A 139 -8.28 -9.02 25.00
N ILE A 140 -7.88 -9.66 26.09
CA ILE A 140 -8.65 -10.75 26.75
C ILE A 140 -10.01 -10.23 27.21
N THR A 141 -10.06 -9.04 27.81
CA THR A 141 -11.31 -8.42 28.24
C THR A 141 -12.25 -8.16 27.06
N VAL A 142 -11.73 -7.71 25.91
CA VAL A 142 -12.52 -7.54 24.68
C VAL A 142 -13.08 -8.88 24.21
N MET A 143 -12.29 -9.97 24.27
CA MET A 143 -12.79 -11.32 23.93
C MET A 143 -13.93 -11.78 24.84
N ASP A 144 -13.87 -11.45 26.13
CA ASP A 144 -14.87 -11.89 27.11
C ASP A 144 -16.14 -11.02 27.12
N SER A 145 -16.01 -9.72 26.82
CA SER A 145 -17.09 -8.74 27.02
C SER A 145 -17.73 -8.22 25.73
N SER A 146 -17.05 -8.29 24.60
CA SER A 146 -17.60 -7.81 23.33
C SER A 146 -18.56 -8.84 22.72
N ASN A 147 -19.68 -8.36 22.19
CA ASN A 147 -20.58 -9.14 21.34
C ASN A 147 -20.43 -8.80 19.85
N ASP A 148 -19.58 -7.83 19.52
CA ASP A 148 -19.33 -7.44 18.13
C ASP A 148 -18.28 -8.38 17.50
N PRO A 149 -18.61 -9.09 16.41
CA PRO A 149 -17.68 -10.00 15.75
C PRO A 149 -16.39 -9.33 15.25
N ARG A 150 -16.41 -8.02 14.97
CA ARG A 150 -15.22 -7.33 14.45
C ARG A 150 -14.11 -7.17 15.50
N PRO A 151 -14.32 -6.51 16.65
CA PRO A 151 -13.31 -6.44 17.71
C PRO A 151 -12.86 -7.82 18.20
N LEU A 152 -13.79 -8.80 18.26
CA LEU A 152 -13.44 -10.18 18.63
C LEU A 152 -12.44 -10.80 17.65
N ALA A 153 -12.66 -10.65 16.34
CA ALA A 153 -11.76 -11.17 15.32
C ALA A 153 -10.37 -10.52 15.39
N VAL A 154 -10.32 -9.20 15.59
CA VAL A 154 -9.06 -8.46 15.71
C VAL A 154 -8.33 -8.86 17.00
N ALA A 155 -9.02 -8.92 18.14
CA ALA A 155 -8.42 -9.32 19.41
C ALA A 155 -7.84 -10.74 19.38
N CYS A 156 -8.58 -11.69 18.81
CA CYS A 156 -8.13 -13.08 18.65
C CYS A 156 -6.89 -13.16 17.75
N PHE A 157 -6.89 -12.40 16.65
CA PHE A 157 -5.74 -12.33 15.76
C PHE A 157 -4.52 -11.75 16.48
N ASP A 158 -4.66 -10.63 17.19
CA ASP A 158 -3.57 -9.97 17.91
C ASP A 158 -2.95 -10.86 18.99
N ILE A 159 -3.77 -11.59 19.74
CA ILE A 159 -3.28 -12.57 20.72
C ILE A 159 -2.48 -13.66 20.02
N SER A 160 -2.95 -14.14 18.87
CA SER A 160 -2.21 -15.13 18.08
C SER A 160 -0.86 -14.58 17.60
N GLN A 161 -0.80 -13.30 17.22
CA GLN A 161 0.43 -12.63 16.82
C GLN A 161 1.38 -12.49 18.01
N PHE A 162 0.87 -12.14 19.19
CA PHE A 162 1.65 -12.08 20.42
C PHE A 162 2.29 -13.44 20.75
N ILE A 163 1.50 -14.52 20.73
CA ILE A 163 1.96 -15.89 21.00
C ILE A 163 3.04 -16.33 20.01
N GLN A 164 2.93 -15.91 18.74
CA GLN A 164 3.89 -16.27 17.69
C GLN A 164 5.23 -15.53 17.80
N HIS A 165 5.19 -14.26 18.18
CA HIS A 165 6.38 -13.39 18.14
C HIS A 165 7.06 -13.23 19.52
N HIS A 166 6.32 -13.38 20.62
CA HIS A 166 6.87 -13.21 21.96
C HIS A 166 7.59 -14.49 22.42
N PRO A 167 8.86 -14.42 22.87
CA PRO A 167 9.63 -15.61 23.28
C PRO A 167 8.93 -16.46 24.36
N ALA A 168 8.24 -15.80 25.29
CA ALA A 168 7.48 -16.44 26.37
C ALA A 168 5.96 -16.46 26.11
N GLY A 169 5.50 -16.10 24.90
CA GLY A 169 4.07 -15.89 24.62
C GLY A 169 3.18 -17.12 24.79
N ARG A 170 3.75 -18.34 24.84
CA ARG A 170 3.01 -19.59 25.09
C ARG A 170 2.90 -19.97 26.57
N VAL A 171 3.64 -19.28 27.43
CA VAL A 171 3.76 -19.57 28.86
C VAL A 171 2.99 -18.56 29.71
N ILE A 172 2.89 -17.33 29.20
CA ILE A 172 2.07 -16.23 29.72
C ILE A 172 0.62 -16.47 29.34
#